data_AF-A0AB73SYN9-F1
#
_entry.id   AF-A0AB73SYN9-F1
#
_cell.length_a   1.000
_cell.length_b   1.000
_cell.length_c   1.000
_cell.angle_alpha   90.00
_cell.angle_beta   90.00
_cell.angle_gamma   90.00
#
_symmetry.space_group_name_H-M   'P 1'
#
loop_
_entity.id
_entity.type
_entity.pdbx_description
1 polymer ?
#
loop_
_entity_poly.entity_id
_entity_poly.type
_entity_poly.pdbx_seq_one_letter_code
_entity_poly.pdbx_strand_id
1 'polypeptide(L)' 'MASDNGAERTFRCQFNLKSLKYSNTATYYLVIADEQRVQMPQREPFQIDIAFAVDEFNFFS' A
#
# COMPACT_ATOMS: atom_id res chain seq x y z
N MET A 1 -33.33 10.90 7.64
CA MET A 1 -32.49 12.11 7.60
C MET A 1 -31.04 11.66 7.73
N ALA A 2 -30.38 11.33 6.62
CA ALA A 2 -28.95 11.07 6.67
C ALA A 2 -28.27 12.43 6.66
N SER A 3 -27.73 12.84 7.80
CA SER A 3 -26.98 14.08 7.93
C SER A 3 -25.81 14.03 6.95
N ASP A 4 -25.87 14.93 5.98
CA ASP A 4 -24.80 15.31 5.05
C ASP A 4 -23.65 15.94 5.84
N ASN A 5 -22.94 15.11 6.61
CA ASN A 5 -21.73 15.53 7.29
C ASN A 5 -20.57 15.10 6.40
N GLY A 6 -20.35 15.88 5.34
CA GLY A 6 -19.24 15.81 4.38
C GLY A 6 -17.87 16.04 5.00
N ALA A 7 -17.59 15.40 6.14
CA ALA A 7 -16.24 15.14 6.57
C ALA A 7 -15.78 13.96 5.72
N GLU A 8 -14.97 14.24 4.70
CA GLU A 8 -14.19 13.26 3.96
C GLU A 8 -13.49 12.37 4.99
N ARG A 9 -14.06 11.17 5.23
CA ARG A 9 -13.58 10.29 6.30
C ARG A 9 -12.22 9.76 5.86
N THR A 10 -11.15 10.41 6.31
CA THR A 10 -9.80 9.93 6.07
C THR A 10 -9.57 8.68 6.91
N PHE A 11 -9.51 7.52 6.25
CA PHE A 11 -9.07 6.29 6.88
C PHE A 11 -7.54 6.20 6.75
N ARG A 12 -6.86 6.13 7.89
CA ARG A 12 -5.41 5.89 7.94
C ARG A 12 -5.18 4.45 8.34
N CYS A 13 -4.44 3.72 7.52
CA CYS A 13 -4.00 2.36 7.80
C CYS A 13 -2.48 2.30 7.65
N GLN A 14 -1.81 1.67 8.61
CA GLN A 14 -0.39 1.34 8.51
C GLN A 14 -0.27 -0.17 8.31
N PHE A 15 0.48 -0.58 7.30
CA PHE A 15 0.80 -1.97 7.03
C PHE A 15 2.31 -2.16 7.05
N ASN A 16 2.74 -3.29 7.59
CA ASN A 16 4.14 -3.68 7.52
C ASN A 16 4.36 -4.48 6.25
N LEU A 17 5.37 -4.09 5.48
CA LEU A 17 5.80 -4.84 4.32
C LEU A 17 6.50 -6.12 4.76
N LYS A 18 6.27 -7.21 4.02
CA LYS A 18 7.05 -8.45 4.21
C LYS A 18 8.51 -8.18 3.87
N SER A 19 9.44 -8.86 4.54
CA SER A 19 10.88 -8.75 4.24
C SER A 19 11.20 -9.43 2.90
N LEU A 20 11.18 -8.65 1.81
CA LEU A 20 11.50 -9.07 0.44
C LEU A 20 12.00 -7.87 -0.36
N LYS A 21 12.57 -8.11 -1.54
CA LYS A 21 13.04 -7.03 -2.42
C LYS A 21 11.87 -6.29 -3.06
N TYR A 22 11.81 -4.98 -2.86
CA TYR A 22 10.85 -4.08 -3.51
C TYR A 22 11.60 -3.13 -4.45
N SER A 23 10.88 -2.59 -5.43
CA SER A 23 11.40 -1.58 -6.36
C SER A 23 10.70 -0.24 -6.09
N ASN A 24 11.47 0.84 -5.98
CA ASN A 24 10.92 2.19 -5.87
C ASN A 24 10.27 2.70 -7.17
N THR A 25 10.53 2.04 -8.31
CA THR A 25 9.93 2.36 -9.60
C THR A 25 8.69 1.53 -9.93
N ALA A 26 8.41 0.48 -9.14
CA ALA A 26 7.23 -0.36 -9.35
C ALA A 26 5.96 0.27 -8.75
N THR A 27 4.81 -0.01 -9.37
CA THR A 27 3.50 0.33 -8.82
C THR A 27 2.95 -0.86 -8.05
N TYR A 28 2.66 -0.65 -6.78
CA TYR A 28 2.02 -1.63 -5.89
C TYR A 28 0.55 -1.27 -5.69
N TYR A 29 -0.24 -2.21 -5.16
CA TYR A 29 -1.67 -2.02 -4.97
C TYR A 29 -2.10 -2.46 -3.58
N LEU A 30 -2.82 -1.58 -2.88
CA LEU A 30 -3.58 -1.95 -1.69
C LEU A 30 -4.88 -2.59 -2.17
N VAL A 31 -5.02 -3.90 -1.94
CA VAL A 31 -6.25 -4.63 -2.28
C VAL A 31 -7.17 -4.60 -1.07
N ILE A 32 -8.29 -3.89 -1.20
CA ILE A 32 -9.33 -3.81 -0.17
C ILE A 32 -10.45 -4.76 -0.60
N ALA A 33 -10.59 -5.85 0.13
CA ALA A 33 -11.64 -6.84 -0.09
C ALA A 33 -12.38 -7.07 1.22
N ASP A 34 -13.69 -7.32 1.14
CA ASP A 34 -14.43 -7.79 2.30
C ASP A 34 -13.99 -9.21 2.70
N GLU A 35 -14.19 -9.56 3.98
CA GLU A 35 -13.78 -10.86 4.52
C GLU A 35 -14.46 -12.05 3.83
N GLN A 36 -15.69 -11.86 3.37
CA GLN A 36 -16.51 -12.87 2.71
C GLN A 36 -16.25 -12.94 1.19
N ARG A 37 -15.42 -12.03 0.65
CA ARG A 37 -15.15 -11.78 -0.77
C ARG A 37 -16.41 -11.69 -1.64
N VAL A 38 -17.51 -11.15 -1.09
CA VAL A 38 -18.79 -11.05 -1.80
C VAL A 38 -18.77 -9.87 -2.77
N GLN A 39 -18.10 -8.78 -2.39
CA GLN A 39 -17.93 -7.59 -3.20
C GLN A 39 -16.62 -7.66 -3.99
N MET A 40 -16.61 -6.99 -5.15
CA MET A 40 -15.42 -6.87 -5.97
C MET A 40 -14.33 -6.09 -5.22
N PRO A 41 -13.09 -6.63 -5.12
CA PRO A 41 -12.02 -5.94 -4.43
C PRO A 41 -11.68 -4.59 -5.08
N GLN A 42 -11.51 -3.57 -4.25
CA GLN A 42 -10.94 -2.29 -4.67
C GLN A 42 -9.42 -2.37 -4.67
N ARG A 43 -8.77 -1.61 -5.55
CA ARG A 43 -7.32 -1.61 -5.73
C ARG A 43 -6.81 -0.18 -5.80
N GLU A 44 -6.16 0.26 -4.74
CA GLU A 44 -5.56 1.59 -4.69
C GLU A 44 -4.06 1.51 -5.01
N PRO A 45 -3.58 2.18 -6.07
CA PRO A 45 -2.16 2.16 -6.43
C PRO A 45 -1.33 2.98 -5.44
N PHE A 46 -0.13 2.50 -5.11
CA PHE A 46 0.85 3.23 -4.32
C PHE A 46 2.27 2.91 -4.75
N GLN A 47 3.21 3.80 -4.40
CA GLN A 47 4.64 3.57 -4.53
C GLN A 47 5.27 3.41 -3.16
N ILE A 48 6.34 2.61 -3.09
CA ILE A 48 7.14 2.48 -1.87
C ILE A 48 8.32 3.42 -2.02
N ASP A 49 8.39 4.40 -1.13
CA ASP A 49 9.54 5.28 -1.03
C ASP A 49 10.70 4.50 -0.39
N ILE A 50 11.68 4.14 -1.22
CA ILE A 50 12.91 3.47 -0.81
C ILE A 50 14.03 4.41 -1.22
N ALA A 51 14.52 5.19 -0.26
CA ALA A 51 15.73 5.97 -0.42
C ALA A 51 16.87 4.98 -0.68
N PHE A 52 17.39 4.99 -1.93
CA PHE A 52 18.52 4.20 -2.42
C PHE A 52 18.68 2.84 -1.74
N ALA A 53 18.08 1.80 -2.32
CA ALA A 53 18.31 0.43 -1.88
C ALA A 53 19.82 0.19 -1.80
N VAL A 54 20.25 -0.37 -0.69
CA VAL A 54 21.62 -0.83 -0.40
C VAL A 54 22.13 -1.87 -1.43
N ASP A 55 21.39 -2.12 -2.52
CA ASP A 55 21.78 -2.95 -3.66
C ASP A 55 22.90 -2.31 -4.52
N GLU A 56 23.29 -1.04 -4.33
CA GLU A 56 24.56 -0.52 -4.89
C GLU A 56 25.79 -0.82 -4.03
N PHE A 57 25.61 -1.17 -2.74
CA PHE A 57 26.70 -1.66 -1.92
C PHE A 57 26.65 -3.19 -1.88
N ASN A 58 27.42 -3.83 -2.77
CA ASN A 58 27.76 -5.24 -2.63
C ASN A 58 28.53 -5.45 -1.31
N PHE A 59 27.82 -5.77 -0.22
CA PHE A 59 28.42 -6.12 1.09
C PHE A 59 28.94 -7.56 1.19
N PHE A 60 28.84 -8.34 0.11
CA PHE A 60 29.28 -9.75 0.07
C PHE A 60 30.44 -10.02 -0.91
N SER A 61 31.27 -9.02 -1.22
CA SER A 61 32.55 -9.24 -1.90
C SER A 61 33.65 -9.63 -0.91
#